data_AF-A0A961BJT5-F1
#
_entry.id   AF-A0A961BJT5-F1
#
_cell.length_a   1.000
_cell.length_b   1.000
_cell.length_c   1.000
_cell.angle_alpha   90.00
_cell.angle_beta   90.00
_cell.angle_gamma   90.00
#
_symmetry.space_group_name_H-M   'P 1'
#
loop_
_entity.id
_entity.type
_entity.pdbx_description
1 polymer ?
#
loop_
_entity_poly.entity_id
_entity_poly.type
_entity_poly.pdbx_seq_one_letter_code
_entity_poly.pdbx_strand_id
1 'polypeptide(L)'
;MTLLAVAGSVLACTVPVFRYALDRWEPDGFLLKLNSETARTEATRSLLRPFRANGGANLEIAETSLDLGSEAVLFFPGRTDKPVWTGPFTGETWERLLRSPGRETIAGHLLEGASAVFVLADEGTSADDLEAARIGKRLRFLESVARIPEIDPTDPSNRMGPGPELKIGFPLVRLRKSDPVESVFLDTLRGPEWYGNPSDGPFLGVVFGRGRVLDARPVSECDDEWIENTALFLVGACSCQVKNQNPGWDSLFAVDWDRALAAAGEKAAANQASQDENATATATATAPASAGEPPVAGAPETPAEAAVKPPASPGATVGEAPVVVKSQPAAAAPQGSLGVAPAALSNLPLRIALLAGAVFIAALSFRLLRR
;
A
#
# COMPACT_ATOMS: atom_id res chain seq x y z
N MET A 1 8.74 22.29 -44.24
CA MET A 1 7.86 22.36 -43.05
C MET A 1 8.50 21.46 -42.00
N THR A 2 9.40 22.01 -41.20
CA THR A 2 10.20 21.24 -40.22
C THR A 2 9.35 21.06 -38.96
N LEU A 3 8.95 19.83 -38.68
CA LEU A 3 8.20 19.49 -37.48
C LEU A 3 9.16 19.58 -36.28
N LEU A 4 9.00 20.60 -35.44
CA LEU A 4 9.70 20.71 -34.17
C LEU A 4 9.05 19.72 -33.19
N ALA A 5 9.74 18.61 -32.90
CA ALA A 5 9.34 17.72 -31.83
C ALA A 5 9.65 18.40 -30.49
N VAL A 6 8.63 18.92 -29.82
CA VAL A 6 8.73 19.35 -28.42
C VAL A 6 8.83 18.08 -27.59
N ALA A 7 10.05 17.73 -27.18
CA ALA A 7 10.27 16.73 -26.14
C ALA A 7 9.76 17.33 -24.82
N GLY A 8 8.53 16.99 -24.44
CA GLY A 8 8.04 17.27 -23.10
C GLY A 8 8.86 16.46 -22.11
N SER A 9 9.65 17.13 -21.27
CA SER A 9 10.25 16.50 -20.10
C SER A 9 9.14 15.99 -19.21
N VAL A 10 8.90 14.67 -19.20
CA VAL A 10 8.06 14.04 -18.20
C VAL A 10 8.89 14.05 -16.92
N LEU A 11 8.69 15.07 -16.08
CA LEU A 11 9.25 15.09 -14.74
C LEU A 11 8.69 13.87 -14.00
N ALA A 12 9.56 12.94 -13.62
CA ALA A 12 9.17 11.79 -12.83
C ALA A 12 8.75 12.30 -11.44
N CYS A 13 7.53 11.95 -11.02
CA CYS A 13 6.99 12.30 -9.71
C CYS A 13 7.98 11.85 -8.61
N THR A 14 8.40 12.78 -7.75
CA THR A 14 9.28 12.46 -6.60
C THR A 14 8.48 12.09 -5.35
N VAL A 15 7.15 12.20 -5.38
CA VAL A 15 6.30 11.79 -4.25
C VAL A 15 6.42 10.29 -4.03
N PRO A 16 6.67 9.83 -2.79
CA PRO A 16 6.64 8.41 -2.47
C PRO A 16 5.31 7.74 -2.80
N VAL A 17 5.35 6.49 -3.25
CA VAL A 17 4.13 5.71 -3.61
C VAL A 17 3.09 5.76 -2.50
N PHE A 18 3.50 5.53 -1.25
CA PHE A 18 2.57 5.50 -0.12
C PHE A 18 1.85 6.84 0.08
N ARG A 19 2.58 7.94 -0.10
CA ARG A 19 2.07 9.28 0.13
C ARG A 19 1.14 9.70 -0.99
N TYR A 20 1.52 9.40 -2.23
CA TYR A 20 0.67 9.65 -3.39
C TYR A 20 -0.65 8.88 -3.27
N ALA A 21 -0.59 7.61 -2.85
CA ALA A 21 -1.77 6.80 -2.63
C ALA A 21 -2.69 7.37 -1.55
N LEU A 22 -2.14 7.84 -0.42
CA LEU A 22 -2.91 8.44 0.66
C LEU A 22 -3.62 9.72 0.21
N ASP A 23 -2.93 10.56 -0.55
CA ASP A 23 -3.41 11.88 -0.94
C ASP A 23 -4.37 11.86 -2.14
N ARG A 24 -4.19 10.92 -3.08
CA ARG A 24 -4.77 11.02 -4.43
C ARG A 24 -5.52 9.80 -4.92
N TRP A 25 -5.33 8.63 -4.32
CA TRP A 25 -6.03 7.43 -4.78
C TRP A 25 -7.30 7.23 -3.97
N GLU A 26 -8.43 7.52 -4.60
CA GLU A 26 -9.72 7.15 -4.03
C GLU A 26 -9.81 5.63 -3.85
N PRO A 27 -10.32 5.14 -2.71
CA PRO A 27 -10.56 3.72 -2.53
C PRO A 27 -11.59 3.19 -3.53
N ASP A 28 -11.36 1.99 -4.05
CA ASP A 28 -12.31 1.30 -4.90
C ASP A 28 -13.49 0.81 -4.05
N GLY A 29 -14.71 0.97 -4.57
CA GLY A 29 -15.95 0.62 -3.88
C GLY A 29 -16.24 -0.87 -3.91
N PHE A 30 -16.33 -1.50 -2.74
CA PHE A 30 -16.91 -2.85 -2.62
C PHE A 30 -18.39 -2.81 -2.95
N LEU A 31 -18.91 -3.82 -3.62
CA LEU A 31 -20.34 -3.87 -3.97
C LEU A 31 -21.10 -4.74 -2.97
N LEU A 32 -21.98 -4.13 -2.17
CA LEU A 32 -22.97 -4.85 -1.36
C LEU A 32 -24.28 -4.97 -2.14
N LYS A 33 -24.69 -6.21 -2.43
CA LYS A 33 -26.00 -6.51 -2.99
C LYS A 33 -26.97 -6.97 -1.90
N LEU A 34 -28.17 -6.40 -1.94
CA LEU A 34 -29.27 -6.70 -1.04
C LEU A 34 -30.53 -7.04 -1.84
N ASN A 35 -31.36 -7.92 -1.31
CA ASN A 35 -32.71 -8.11 -1.83
C ASN A 35 -33.50 -6.80 -1.77
N SER A 36 -34.25 -6.53 -2.84
CA SER A 36 -35.06 -5.30 -2.96
C SER A 36 -36.04 -5.14 -1.79
N GLU A 37 -36.59 -6.24 -1.27
CA GLU A 37 -37.49 -6.22 -0.11
C GLU A 37 -36.75 -5.80 1.18
N THR A 38 -35.61 -6.45 1.47
CA THR A 38 -34.75 -6.15 2.62
C THR A 38 -34.23 -4.73 2.60
N ALA A 39 -33.79 -4.24 1.43
CA ALA A 39 -33.25 -2.90 1.22
C ALA A 39 -34.27 -1.78 1.46
N ARG A 40 -35.58 -2.09 1.32
CA ARG A 40 -36.67 -1.11 1.44
C ARG A 40 -37.28 -1.01 2.83
N THR A 41 -36.91 -1.89 3.76
CA THR A 41 -37.35 -1.78 5.16
C THR A 41 -36.78 -0.51 5.81
N GLU A 42 -37.53 0.09 6.73
CA GLU A 42 -37.10 1.33 7.40
C GLU A 42 -35.84 1.13 8.25
N ALA A 43 -35.74 -0.05 8.89
CA ALA A 43 -34.56 -0.44 9.66
C ALA A 43 -33.30 -0.46 8.78
N THR A 44 -33.35 -1.16 7.63
CA THR A 44 -32.23 -1.21 6.69
C THR A 44 -31.90 0.17 6.11
N ARG A 45 -32.90 0.97 5.72
CA ARG A 45 -32.68 2.32 5.21
C ARG A 45 -31.98 3.22 6.21
N SER A 46 -32.35 3.10 7.49
CA SER A 46 -31.70 3.84 8.58
C SER A 46 -30.24 3.40 8.77
N LEU A 47 -29.97 2.09 8.74
CA LEU A 47 -28.60 1.54 8.85
C LEU A 47 -27.69 1.96 7.69
N LEU A 48 -28.22 1.99 6.47
CA LEU A 48 -27.45 2.27 5.26
C LEU A 48 -27.27 3.78 4.99
N ARG A 49 -28.09 4.65 5.61
CA ARG A 49 -28.08 6.10 5.37
C ARG A 49 -26.68 6.74 5.49
N PRO A 50 -25.84 6.42 6.49
CA PRO A 50 -24.51 7.01 6.62
C PRO A 50 -23.53 6.61 5.52
N PHE A 51 -23.80 5.51 4.81
CA PHE A 51 -22.92 4.91 3.82
C PHE A 51 -23.37 5.20 2.38
N ARG A 52 -24.53 5.82 2.20
CA ARG A 52 -24.99 6.32 0.91
C ARG A 52 -24.29 7.64 0.59
N ALA A 53 -23.92 7.83 -0.68
CA ALA A 53 -23.14 8.97 -1.16
C ALA A 53 -21.67 9.02 -0.66
N ASN A 54 -21.04 7.84 -0.54
CA ASN A 54 -19.58 7.65 -0.34
C ASN A 54 -18.97 8.21 0.96
N GLY A 55 -19.79 8.55 1.98
CA GLY A 55 -19.26 9.22 3.18
C GLY A 55 -18.69 8.30 4.28
N GLY A 56 -19.13 7.04 4.38
CA GLY A 56 -18.86 6.23 5.58
C GLY A 56 -17.95 5.01 5.41
N ALA A 57 -17.73 4.56 4.17
CA ALA A 57 -16.92 3.41 3.81
C ALA A 57 -16.68 3.41 2.29
N ASN A 58 -15.67 2.67 1.82
CA ASN A 58 -15.51 2.37 0.40
C ASN A 58 -16.49 1.28 -0.05
N LEU A 59 -17.78 1.62 -0.03
CA LEU A 59 -18.89 0.69 -0.22
C LEU A 59 -19.95 1.29 -1.14
N GLU A 60 -20.25 0.57 -2.21
CA GLU A 60 -21.41 0.77 -3.08
C GLU A 60 -22.53 -0.18 -2.67
N ILE A 61 -23.76 0.32 -2.63
CA ILE A 61 -24.93 -0.47 -2.25
C ILE A 61 -25.87 -0.56 -3.44
N ALA A 62 -26.18 -1.79 -3.87
CA ALA A 62 -27.11 -2.05 -4.96
C ALA A 62 -28.24 -2.99 -4.53
N GLU A 63 -29.45 -2.69 -4.99
CA GLU A 63 -30.58 -3.62 -4.92
C GLU A 63 -30.44 -4.69 -6.01
N THR A 64 -30.84 -5.92 -5.72
CA THR A 64 -31.00 -6.97 -6.72
C THR A 64 -32.42 -7.54 -6.71
N SER A 65 -32.83 -8.02 -7.89
CA SER A 65 -34.05 -8.80 -8.09
C SER A 65 -33.81 -10.31 -8.02
N LEU A 66 -32.55 -10.74 -7.89
CA LEU A 66 -32.21 -12.13 -7.60
C LEU A 66 -32.71 -12.46 -6.20
N ASP A 67 -33.20 -13.69 -5.99
CA ASP A 67 -33.64 -14.12 -4.67
C ASP A 67 -32.42 -14.50 -3.80
N LEU A 68 -31.97 -13.55 -2.97
CA LEU A 68 -30.99 -13.77 -1.91
C LEU A 68 -31.64 -14.13 -0.56
N GLY A 69 -32.96 -14.38 -0.51
CA GLY A 69 -33.69 -14.51 0.76
C GLY A 69 -33.49 -13.31 1.71
N SER A 70 -32.93 -13.56 2.89
CA SER A 70 -32.58 -12.52 3.87
C SER A 70 -31.10 -12.12 3.83
N GLU A 71 -30.35 -12.66 2.87
CA GLU A 71 -28.92 -12.49 2.78
C GLU A 71 -28.52 -11.19 2.06
N ALA A 72 -27.32 -10.76 2.40
CA ALA A 72 -26.55 -9.77 1.70
C ALA A 72 -25.30 -10.44 1.15
N VAL A 73 -24.84 -9.93 0.01
CA VAL A 73 -23.65 -10.46 -0.67
C VAL A 73 -22.70 -9.32 -0.95
N LEU A 74 -21.47 -9.43 -0.46
CA LEU A 74 -20.40 -8.47 -0.67
C LEU A 74 -19.48 -8.99 -1.78
N PHE A 75 -19.08 -8.11 -2.70
CA PHE A 75 -18.14 -8.40 -3.77
C PHE A 75 -16.96 -7.43 -3.76
N PHE A 76 -15.81 -7.91 -4.24
CA PHE A 76 -14.68 -7.05 -4.54
C PHE A 76 -15.02 -5.98 -5.59
N PRO A 77 -14.32 -4.85 -5.61
CA PRO A 77 -14.57 -3.79 -6.56
C PRO A 77 -14.50 -4.24 -8.02
N GLY A 78 -15.45 -3.77 -8.84
CA GLY A 78 -15.49 -4.01 -10.28
C GLY A 78 -15.79 -5.47 -10.70
N ARG A 79 -16.09 -6.37 -9.75
CA ARG A 79 -16.30 -7.80 -10.01
C ARG A 79 -17.53 -8.32 -9.28
N THR A 80 -18.31 -9.17 -9.93
CA THR A 80 -19.51 -9.77 -9.32
C THR A 80 -19.62 -11.27 -9.58
N ASP A 81 -18.52 -11.90 -10.01
CA ASP A 81 -18.45 -13.32 -10.34
C ASP A 81 -18.25 -14.20 -9.10
N LYS A 82 -17.54 -13.70 -8.08
CA LYS A 82 -17.33 -14.39 -6.81
C LYS A 82 -17.54 -13.44 -5.62
N PRO A 83 -18.41 -13.81 -4.66
CA PRO A 83 -18.57 -13.02 -3.44
C PRO A 83 -17.36 -13.17 -2.52
N VAL A 84 -17.01 -12.09 -1.81
CA VAL A 84 -16.05 -12.14 -0.70
C VAL A 84 -16.75 -12.50 0.61
N TRP A 85 -18.03 -12.18 0.74
CA TRP A 85 -18.83 -12.52 1.91
C TRP A 85 -20.31 -12.69 1.54
N THR A 86 -20.97 -13.65 2.18
CA THR A 86 -22.42 -13.85 2.11
C THR A 86 -22.93 -14.12 3.52
N GLY A 87 -24.06 -13.49 3.89
CA GLY A 87 -24.71 -13.78 5.17
C GLY A 87 -25.97 -12.96 5.39
N PRO A 88 -26.74 -13.23 6.46
CA PRO A 88 -27.99 -12.52 6.73
C PRO A 88 -27.74 -11.02 6.94
N PHE A 89 -28.62 -10.17 6.43
CA PHE A 89 -28.53 -8.72 6.65
C PHE A 89 -29.26 -8.31 7.94
N THR A 90 -28.50 -8.11 9.02
CA THR A 90 -28.98 -7.70 10.34
C THR A 90 -28.11 -6.56 10.87
N GLY A 91 -28.54 -5.88 11.94
CA GLY A 91 -27.69 -4.86 12.58
C GLY A 91 -26.35 -5.41 13.08
N GLU A 92 -26.34 -6.62 13.65
CA GLU A 92 -25.13 -7.28 14.16
C GLU A 92 -24.16 -7.66 13.03
N THR A 93 -24.67 -8.30 11.97
CA THR A 93 -23.82 -8.68 10.82
C THR A 93 -23.32 -7.47 10.05
N TRP A 94 -24.12 -6.41 9.96
CA TRP A 94 -23.71 -5.14 9.38
C TRP A 94 -22.56 -4.49 10.16
N GLU A 95 -22.64 -4.49 11.48
CA GLU A 95 -21.57 -3.97 12.33
C GLU A 95 -20.28 -4.78 12.16
N ARG A 96 -20.36 -6.12 12.17
CA ARG A 96 -19.21 -7.01 11.93
C ARG A 96 -18.61 -6.87 10.53
N LEU A 97 -19.43 -6.62 9.51
CA LEU A 97 -18.95 -6.44 8.13
C LEU A 97 -18.02 -5.22 8.03
N LEU A 98 -18.38 -4.12 8.69
CA LEU A 98 -17.71 -2.83 8.56
C LEU A 98 -16.66 -2.55 9.64
N ARG A 99 -16.84 -3.09 10.84
CA ARG A 99 -15.98 -2.82 12.00
C ARG A 99 -15.08 -4.01 12.24
N SER A 100 -13.78 -3.77 12.32
CA SER A 100 -12.87 -4.70 13.00
C SER A 100 -11.79 -3.92 13.76
N PRO A 101 -11.42 -4.34 14.98
CA PRO A 101 -10.32 -3.73 15.73
C PRO A 101 -9.02 -3.65 14.93
N GLY A 102 -8.74 -4.67 14.10
CA GLY A 102 -7.62 -4.68 13.16
C GLY A 102 -7.68 -3.51 12.17
N ARG A 103 -8.82 -3.29 11.52
CA ARG A 103 -9.02 -2.15 10.61
C ARG A 103 -8.87 -0.81 11.32
N GLU A 104 -9.43 -0.66 12.52
CA GLU A 104 -9.30 0.58 13.30
C GLU A 104 -7.84 0.86 13.66
N THR A 105 -7.08 -0.18 14.05
CA THR A 105 -5.65 -0.08 14.36
C THR A 105 -4.83 0.31 13.12
N ILE A 106 -5.09 -0.34 11.99
CA ILE A 106 -4.39 -0.07 10.72
C ILE A 106 -4.70 1.36 10.24
N ALA A 107 -5.97 1.76 10.23
CA ALA A 107 -6.38 3.11 9.85
C ALA A 107 -5.74 4.16 10.77
N GLY A 108 -5.68 3.90 12.08
CA GLY A 108 -4.99 4.76 13.04
C GLY A 108 -3.53 4.99 12.67
N HIS A 109 -2.78 3.92 12.39
CA HIS A 109 -1.38 4.04 11.97
C HIS A 109 -1.20 4.84 10.67
N LEU A 110 -2.05 4.60 9.67
CA LEU A 110 -2.02 5.32 8.39
C LEU A 110 -2.32 6.82 8.59
N LEU A 111 -3.32 7.15 9.42
CA LEU A 111 -3.68 8.53 9.79
C LEU A 111 -2.63 9.21 10.68
N GLU A 112 -1.79 8.45 11.37
CA GLU A 112 -0.61 8.96 12.06
C GLU A 112 0.60 9.16 11.12
N GLY A 113 0.47 8.79 9.84
CA GLY A 113 1.47 9.00 8.79
C GLY A 113 2.34 7.78 8.46
N ALA A 114 2.04 6.59 8.98
CA ALA A 114 2.82 5.39 8.67
C ALA A 114 2.87 5.16 7.15
N SER A 115 4.05 4.76 6.65
CA SER A 115 4.22 4.52 5.21
C SER A 115 3.44 3.29 4.75
N ALA A 116 3.48 2.24 5.55
CA ALA A 116 2.74 1.01 5.30
C ALA A 116 2.52 0.27 6.61
N VAL A 117 1.42 -0.45 6.74
CA VAL A 117 1.14 -1.34 7.86
C VAL A 117 1.30 -2.77 7.38
N PHE A 118 2.24 -3.49 7.97
CA PHE A 118 2.39 -4.93 7.75
C PHE A 118 1.42 -5.66 8.68
N VAL A 119 0.64 -6.58 8.14
CA VAL A 119 -0.42 -7.27 8.87
C VAL A 119 -0.15 -8.77 8.83
N LEU A 120 0.31 -9.32 9.96
CA LEU A 120 0.51 -10.75 10.12
C LEU A 120 -0.79 -11.39 10.61
N ALA A 121 -1.41 -12.20 9.76
CA ALA A 121 -2.56 -13.02 10.12
C ALA A 121 -2.09 -14.44 10.42
N ASP A 122 -2.23 -14.89 11.66
CA ASP A 122 -1.66 -16.16 12.14
C ASP A 122 -2.60 -16.93 13.08
N GLU A 123 -2.16 -18.11 13.55
CA GLU A 123 -2.94 -18.95 14.49
C GLU A 123 -2.52 -18.72 15.96
N GLY A 124 -1.47 -17.93 16.20
CA GLY A 124 -0.91 -17.69 17.53
C GLY A 124 -0.08 -18.84 18.11
N THR A 125 0.55 -19.64 17.26
CA THR A 125 1.51 -20.67 17.68
C THR A 125 2.86 -20.07 18.07
N SER A 126 3.71 -20.86 18.73
CA SER A 126 5.08 -20.45 19.03
C SER A 126 5.92 -20.19 17.77
N ALA A 127 5.64 -20.89 16.67
CA ALA A 127 6.27 -20.62 15.37
C ALA A 127 5.85 -19.24 14.84
N ASP A 128 4.57 -18.89 14.97
CA ASP A 128 4.06 -17.58 14.56
C ASP A 128 4.68 -16.43 15.39
N ASP A 129 4.93 -16.66 16.68
CA ASP A 129 5.62 -15.69 17.53
C ASP A 129 7.08 -15.45 17.10
N LEU A 130 7.78 -16.49 16.66
CA LEU A 130 9.13 -16.37 16.10
C LEU A 130 9.12 -15.57 14.79
N GLU A 131 8.17 -15.84 13.89
CA GLU A 131 8.02 -15.10 12.64
C GLU A 131 7.65 -13.63 12.90
N ALA A 132 6.72 -13.36 13.80
CA ALA A 132 6.38 -12.01 14.20
C ALA A 132 7.59 -11.22 14.74
N ALA A 133 8.42 -11.88 15.57
CA ALA A 133 9.63 -11.26 16.10
C ALA A 133 10.67 -10.98 15.00
N ARG A 134 10.86 -11.91 14.05
CA ARG A 134 11.76 -11.75 12.90
C ARG A 134 11.30 -10.59 12.01
N ILE A 135 10.05 -10.62 11.55
CA ILE A 135 9.44 -9.59 10.70
C ILE A 135 9.54 -8.23 11.41
N GLY A 136 9.11 -8.15 12.66
CA GLY A 136 9.17 -6.90 13.42
C GLY A 136 10.59 -6.34 13.59
N LYS A 137 11.59 -7.21 13.79
CA LYS A 137 13.00 -6.79 13.83
C LYS A 137 13.46 -6.22 12.49
N ARG A 138 13.11 -6.86 11.39
CA ARG A 138 13.46 -6.42 10.04
C ARG A 138 12.81 -5.07 9.70
N LEU A 139 11.53 -4.90 10.01
CA LEU A 139 10.81 -3.65 9.78
C LEU A 139 11.42 -2.48 10.57
N ARG A 140 11.75 -2.67 11.86
CA ARG A 140 12.45 -1.64 12.65
C ARG A 140 13.82 -1.28 12.09
N PHE A 141 14.55 -2.26 11.57
CA PHE A 141 15.82 -1.98 10.89
C PHE A 141 15.57 -1.10 9.66
N LEU A 142 14.59 -1.45 8.82
CA LEU A 142 14.24 -0.69 7.61
C LEU A 142 13.78 0.74 7.92
N GLU A 143 13.01 0.96 8.99
CA GLU A 143 12.64 2.30 9.46
C GLU A 143 13.86 3.19 9.74
N SER A 144 14.96 2.60 10.23
CA SER A 144 16.18 3.36 10.56
C SER A 144 17.06 3.68 9.34
N VAL A 145 17.03 2.84 8.30
CA VAL A 145 17.95 2.93 7.15
C VAL A 145 17.29 3.46 5.89
N ALA A 146 15.98 3.25 5.70
CA ALA A 146 15.27 3.71 4.52
C ALA A 146 15.28 5.25 4.47
N ARG A 147 15.24 5.78 3.24
CA ARG A 147 15.22 7.22 2.98
C ARG A 147 14.17 7.51 1.93
N ILE A 148 13.44 8.59 2.16
CA ILE A 148 12.50 9.09 1.17
C ILE A 148 13.30 9.91 0.15
N PRO A 149 13.03 9.73 -1.16
CA PRO A 149 13.65 10.56 -2.19
C PRO A 149 13.45 12.05 -1.92
N GLU A 150 14.40 12.88 -2.36
CA GLU A 150 14.25 14.33 -2.26
C GLU A 150 13.02 14.78 -3.05
N ILE A 151 12.15 15.52 -2.39
CA ILE A 151 10.90 16.04 -2.97
C ILE A 151 11.19 17.45 -3.48
N ASP A 152 11.05 17.69 -4.78
CA ASP A 152 11.21 19.02 -5.37
C ASP A 152 10.06 19.94 -4.92
N PRO A 153 10.29 20.99 -4.12
CA PRO A 153 9.23 21.86 -3.63
C PRO A 153 8.55 22.69 -4.74
N THR A 154 9.17 22.77 -5.91
CA THR A 154 8.67 23.54 -7.05
C THR A 154 7.77 22.73 -7.98
N ASP A 155 7.74 21.40 -7.85
CA ASP A 155 6.85 20.53 -8.63
C ASP A 155 5.40 20.64 -8.12
N PRO A 156 4.44 21.09 -8.95
CA PRO A 156 3.02 21.13 -8.57
C PRO A 156 2.45 19.77 -8.15
N SER A 157 3.01 18.67 -8.64
CA SER A 157 2.60 17.30 -8.29
C SER A 157 2.94 16.96 -6.84
N ASN A 158 3.96 17.60 -6.28
CA ASN A 158 4.46 17.43 -4.91
C ASN A 158 3.67 18.21 -3.84
N ARG A 159 2.60 18.92 -4.21
CA ARG A 159 1.70 19.56 -3.23
C ARG A 159 0.97 18.48 -2.42
N MET A 160 1.48 18.22 -1.23
CA MET A 160 0.89 17.26 -0.30
C MET A 160 -0.57 17.63 0.02
N GLY A 161 -1.43 16.62 0.01
CA GLY A 161 -2.84 16.77 0.41
C GLY A 161 -2.99 17.03 1.92
N PRO A 162 -4.22 17.32 2.39
CA PRO A 162 -4.48 17.35 3.83
C PRO A 162 -4.11 15.98 4.42
N GLY A 163 -3.31 15.96 5.48
CA GLY A 163 -2.85 14.71 6.08
C GLY A 163 -1.70 14.90 7.05
N PRO A 164 -1.32 13.83 7.78
CA PRO A 164 -0.20 13.86 8.71
C PRO A 164 1.13 14.13 8.00
N GLU A 165 2.16 14.47 8.79
CA GLU A 165 3.53 14.56 8.28
C GLU A 165 3.99 13.21 7.71
N LEU A 166 4.79 13.30 6.65
CA LEU A 166 5.40 12.15 6.00
C LEU A 166 6.47 11.54 6.92
N LYS A 167 6.22 10.33 7.40
CA LYS A 167 7.19 9.55 8.19
C LYS A 167 7.44 8.19 7.54
N ILE A 168 8.67 7.71 7.69
CA ILE A 168 8.99 6.29 7.43
C ILE A 168 8.50 5.50 8.63
N GLY A 169 7.50 4.66 8.42
CA GLY A 169 6.94 3.83 9.48
C GLY A 169 6.33 2.56 8.90
N PHE A 170 6.70 1.43 9.48
CA PHE A 170 6.29 0.09 9.09
C PHE A 170 5.75 -0.72 10.29
N PRO A 171 4.69 -0.23 10.98
CA PRO A 171 4.10 -0.97 12.08
C PRO A 171 3.68 -2.38 11.66
N LEU A 172 3.93 -3.34 12.55
CA LEU A 172 3.46 -4.71 12.42
C LEU A 172 2.21 -4.89 13.29
N VAL A 173 1.06 -5.09 12.66
CA VAL A 173 -0.19 -5.48 13.31
C VAL A 173 -0.33 -7.00 13.22
N ARG A 174 -0.67 -7.65 14.34
CA ARG A 174 -0.94 -9.10 14.37
C ARG A 174 -2.42 -9.34 14.56
N LEU A 175 -3.01 -10.19 13.72
CA LEU A 175 -4.40 -10.60 13.78
C LEU A 175 -4.49 -12.13 13.89
N ARG A 176 -5.41 -12.62 14.72
CA ARG A 176 -5.66 -14.06 14.81
C ARG A 176 -6.66 -14.46 13.75
N LYS A 177 -6.33 -15.48 12.96
CA LYS A 177 -7.22 -16.06 11.94
C LYS A 177 -8.48 -16.66 12.52
N SER A 178 -8.40 -17.12 13.77
CA SER A 178 -9.51 -17.68 14.53
C SER A 178 -10.44 -16.61 15.15
N ASP A 179 -10.09 -15.32 15.08
CA ASP A 179 -10.94 -14.25 15.60
C ASP A 179 -12.13 -14.01 14.65
N PRO A 180 -13.38 -14.32 15.07
CA PRO A 180 -14.54 -14.14 14.21
C PRO A 180 -14.82 -12.67 13.87
N VAL A 181 -14.36 -11.71 14.69
CA VAL A 181 -14.54 -10.27 14.43
C VAL A 181 -13.67 -9.82 13.26
N GLU A 182 -12.53 -10.47 13.04
CA GLU A 182 -11.60 -10.15 11.96
C GLU A 182 -11.89 -10.91 10.66
N SER A 183 -12.75 -11.95 10.69
CA SER A 183 -12.99 -12.86 9.56
C SER A 183 -13.20 -12.16 8.20
N VAL A 184 -14.18 -11.26 8.11
CA VAL A 184 -14.46 -10.50 6.88
C VAL A 184 -13.25 -9.64 6.48
N PHE A 185 -12.59 -9.01 7.45
CA PHE A 185 -11.40 -8.21 7.15
C PHE A 185 -10.29 -9.08 6.58
N LEU A 186 -10.02 -10.23 7.19
CA LEU A 186 -9.01 -11.19 6.73
C LEU A 186 -9.28 -11.67 5.31
N ASP A 187 -10.54 -11.88 4.91
CA ASP A 187 -10.89 -12.26 3.54
C ASP A 187 -10.59 -11.14 2.53
N THR A 188 -10.94 -9.89 2.87
CA THR A 188 -10.61 -8.74 2.01
C THR A 188 -9.12 -8.42 1.98
N LEU A 189 -8.41 -8.65 3.09
CA LEU A 189 -6.97 -8.47 3.23
C LEU A 189 -6.18 -9.54 2.50
N ARG A 190 -6.63 -10.80 2.54
CA ARG A 190 -6.07 -11.92 1.77
C ARG A 190 -6.18 -11.66 0.27
N GLY A 191 -7.24 -10.97 -0.13
CA GLY A 191 -7.45 -10.54 -1.49
C GLY A 191 -8.09 -11.61 -2.37
N PRO A 192 -8.41 -11.22 -3.61
CA PRO A 192 -9.12 -12.07 -4.54
C PRO A 192 -8.20 -13.13 -5.16
N GLU A 193 -8.79 -14.27 -5.55
CA GLU A 193 -8.05 -15.40 -6.14
C GLU A 193 -7.24 -15.02 -7.39
N TRP A 194 -7.73 -14.09 -8.23
CA TRP A 194 -7.03 -13.69 -9.46
C TRP A 194 -5.78 -12.83 -9.22
N TYR A 195 -5.54 -12.41 -7.97
CA TYR A 195 -4.26 -11.84 -7.53
C TYR A 195 -3.32 -12.89 -6.91
N GLY A 196 -3.68 -14.17 -6.95
CA GLY A 196 -2.86 -15.25 -6.39
C GLY A 196 -2.87 -15.24 -4.86
N ASN A 197 -4.04 -15.06 -4.26
CA ASN A 197 -4.17 -14.95 -2.82
C ASN A 197 -3.56 -16.17 -2.08
N PRO A 198 -3.01 -15.97 -0.87
CA PRO A 198 -2.32 -17.04 -0.17
C PRO A 198 -3.29 -18.18 0.18
N SER A 199 -2.78 -19.41 0.21
CA SER A 199 -3.52 -20.60 0.64
C SER A 199 -3.82 -20.58 2.14
N ASP A 200 -4.52 -21.60 2.63
CA ASP A 200 -4.82 -21.76 4.05
C ASP A 200 -3.52 -21.87 4.88
N GLY A 201 -3.29 -20.89 5.75
CA GLY A 201 -2.08 -20.77 6.55
C GLY A 201 -1.89 -19.34 7.07
N PRO A 202 -0.82 -19.08 7.84
CA PRO A 202 -0.45 -17.73 8.22
C PRO A 202 0.02 -16.96 6.99
N PHE A 203 -0.37 -15.70 6.89
CA PHE A 203 0.02 -14.83 5.77
C PHE A 203 0.37 -13.43 6.26
N LEU A 204 1.16 -12.72 5.45
CA LEU A 204 1.56 -11.33 5.69
C LEU A 204 0.99 -10.46 4.56
N GLY A 205 0.08 -9.55 4.93
CA GLY A 205 -0.45 -8.52 4.05
C GLY A 205 0.23 -7.17 4.27
N VAL A 206 0.23 -6.30 3.26
CA VAL A 206 0.86 -4.97 3.32
C VAL A 206 -0.14 -3.91 2.92
N VAL A 207 -0.59 -3.10 3.88
CA VAL A 207 -1.64 -2.08 3.69
C VAL A 207 -1.03 -0.67 3.67
N PHE A 208 -1.40 0.16 2.72
CA PHE A 208 -0.91 1.54 2.57
C PHE A 208 -1.97 2.48 1.99
N GLY A 209 -1.68 3.78 1.96
CA GLY A 209 -2.60 4.79 1.44
C GLY A 209 -3.95 4.76 2.16
N ARG A 210 -5.05 4.83 1.41
CA ARG A 210 -6.42 4.78 1.94
C ARG A 210 -6.96 3.35 2.09
N GLY A 211 -6.14 2.42 2.59
CA GLY A 211 -6.51 1.01 2.79
C GLY A 211 -6.26 0.08 1.60
N ARG A 212 -5.32 0.44 0.72
CA ARG A 212 -4.87 -0.40 -0.40
C ARG A 212 -3.92 -1.48 0.11
N VAL A 213 -4.15 -2.72 -0.28
CA VAL A 213 -3.27 -3.86 -0.04
C VAL A 213 -2.33 -4.01 -1.24
N LEU A 214 -1.03 -3.84 -1.02
CA LEU A 214 -0.01 -3.98 -2.07
C LEU A 214 0.10 -5.44 -2.52
N ASP A 215 0.21 -6.34 -1.55
CA ASP A 215 0.38 -7.77 -1.72
C ASP A 215 0.01 -8.50 -0.42
N ALA A 216 -0.30 -9.78 -0.52
CA ALA A 216 -0.52 -10.70 0.60
C ALA A 216 0.07 -12.06 0.26
N ARG A 217 0.94 -12.61 1.12
CA ARG A 217 1.66 -13.86 0.83
C ARG A 217 1.74 -14.79 2.03
N PRO A 218 1.89 -16.12 1.81
CA PRO A 218 2.19 -17.04 2.90
C PRO A 218 3.46 -16.58 3.62
N VAL A 219 3.49 -16.65 4.96
CA VAL A 219 4.66 -16.17 5.73
C VAL A 219 5.96 -16.85 5.32
N SER A 220 5.90 -18.10 4.85
CA SER A 220 7.05 -18.85 4.31
C SER A 220 7.70 -18.22 3.08
N GLU A 221 7.00 -17.32 2.38
CA GLU A 221 7.50 -16.60 1.21
C GLU A 221 7.90 -15.15 1.54
N CYS A 222 7.80 -14.74 2.81
CA CYS A 222 8.09 -13.39 3.28
C CYS A 222 9.47 -13.32 3.95
N ASP A 223 10.53 -13.63 3.19
CA ASP A 223 11.90 -13.49 3.67
C ASP A 223 12.33 -12.01 3.81
N ASP A 224 13.55 -11.80 4.32
CA ASP A 224 14.06 -10.46 4.60
C ASP A 224 14.27 -9.60 3.34
N GLU A 225 14.47 -10.24 2.18
CA GLU A 225 14.60 -9.58 0.87
C GLU A 225 13.23 -9.11 0.37
N TRP A 226 12.21 -9.95 0.45
CA TRP A 226 10.85 -9.59 0.09
C TRP A 226 10.31 -8.43 0.96
N ILE A 227 10.55 -8.49 2.27
CA ILE A 227 10.16 -7.42 3.20
C ILE A 227 10.85 -6.11 2.84
N GLU A 228 12.15 -6.15 2.54
CA GLU A 228 12.93 -4.97 2.13
C GLU A 228 12.42 -4.39 0.80
N ASN A 229 12.29 -5.21 -0.23
CA ASN A 229 11.83 -4.78 -1.55
C ASN A 229 10.43 -4.14 -1.49
N THR A 230 9.52 -4.74 -0.71
CA THR A 230 8.18 -4.19 -0.48
C THR A 230 8.22 -2.84 0.23
N ALA A 231 8.99 -2.73 1.32
CA ALA A 231 9.12 -1.49 2.08
C ALA A 231 9.75 -0.36 1.25
N LEU A 232 10.84 -0.67 0.52
CA LEU A 232 11.56 0.28 -0.33
C LEU A 232 10.73 0.72 -1.54
N PHE A 233 9.93 -0.18 -2.13
CA PHE A 233 9.00 0.18 -3.18
C PHE A 233 8.00 1.25 -2.71
N LEU A 234 7.44 1.08 -1.51
CA LEU A 234 6.43 2.00 -0.98
C LEU A 234 6.97 3.38 -0.65
N VAL A 235 8.19 3.47 -0.09
CA VAL A 235 8.85 4.76 0.20
C VAL A 235 9.58 5.36 -1.00
N GLY A 236 9.75 4.59 -2.07
CA GLY A 236 10.35 5.02 -3.33
C GLY A 236 9.42 5.91 -4.15
N ALA A 237 10.01 6.60 -5.13
CA ALA A 237 9.30 7.54 -6.01
C ALA A 237 8.19 6.85 -6.82
N CYS A 238 7.01 7.47 -6.88
CA CYS A 238 5.87 6.93 -7.61
C CYS A 238 6.04 7.12 -9.12
N SER A 239 6.47 6.08 -9.83
CA SER A 239 6.68 6.14 -11.28
C SER A 239 5.38 6.29 -12.09
N CYS A 240 4.24 5.80 -11.58
CA CYS A 240 3.04 5.64 -12.40
C CYS A 240 1.95 6.69 -12.17
N GLN A 241 1.82 7.32 -10.98
CA GLN A 241 0.69 8.19 -10.54
C GLN A 241 -0.73 7.60 -10.69
N VAL A 242 -0.94 6.70 -11.63
CA VAL A 242 -2.15 5.98 -11.98
C VAL A 242 -2.25 4.76 -11.08
N LYS A 243 -3.26 4.77 -10.21
CA LYS A 243 -3.57 3.68 -9.28
C LYS A 243 -3.55 2.31 -9.93
N ASN A 244 -4.22 2.16 -11.07
CA ASN A 244 -4.37 0.87 -11.77
C ASN A 244 -3.09 0.33 -12.40
N GLN A 245 -2.00 1.12 -12.42
CA GLN A 245 -0.68 0.65 -12.82
C GLN A 245 0.18 0.25 -11.60
N ASN A 246 -0.31 0.50 -10.38
CA ASN A 246 0.31 0.03 -9.16
C ASN A 246 -0.32 -1.30 -8.75
N PRO A 247 0.48 -2.33 -8.42
CA PRO A 247 -0.07 -3.63 -8.01
C PRO A 247 -0.96 -3.51 -6.77
N GLY A 248 -1.79 -4.53 -6.56
CA GLY A 248 -2.64 -4.64 -5.39
C GLY A 248 -4.12 -4.38 -5.62
N TRP A 249 -4.87 -4.43 -4.53
CA TRP A 249 -6.32 -4.24 -4.48
C TRP A 249 -6.67 -3.45 -3.22
N ASP A 250 -7.90 -2.95 -3.12
CA ASP A 250 -8.34 -2.24 -1.93
C ASP A 250 -9.10 -3.17 -0.99
N SER A 251 -8.91 -2.98 0.32
CA SER A 251 -9.67 -3.66 1.36
C SER A 251 -10.83 -2.78 1.84
N LEU A 252 -11.84 -3.38 2.50
CA LEU A 252 -13.02 -2.66 2.97
C LEU A 252 -12.72 -1.94 4.29
N PHE A 253 -12.73 -0.61 4.26
CA PHE A 253 -12.57 0.27 5.41
C PHE A 253 -13.80 1.18 5.58
N ALA A 254 -14.32 1.24 6.80
CA ALA A 254 -15.38 2.17 7.18
C ALA A 254 -14.80 3.50 7.68
N VAL A 255 -14.11 4.21 6.78
CA VAL A 255 -13.42 5.48 7.07
C VAL A 255 -13.81 6.54 6.06
N ASP A 256 -14.24 7.70 6.55
CA ASP A 256 -14.31 8.94 5.78
C ASP A 256 -12.88 9.50 5.65
N TRP A 257 -12.15 9.05 4.63
CA TRP A 257 -10.72 9.35 4.49
C TRP A 257 -10.44 10.83 4.37
N ASP A 258 -11.24 11.58 3.61
CA ASP A 258 -11.02 13.01 3.42
C ASP A 258 -11.17 13.77 4.75
N ARG A 259 -12.24 13.49 5.50
CA ARG A 259 -12.45 14.10 6.81
C ARG A 259 -11.39 13.66 7.82
N ALA A 260 -11.05 12.37 7.84
CA ALA A 260 -10.07 11.81 8.77
C ALA A 260 -8.67 12.38 8.52
N LEU A 261 -8.26 12.51 7.26
CA LEU A 261 -6.98 13.09 6.87
C LEU A 261 -6.90 14.59 7.17
N ALA A 262 -7.96 15.34 6.93
CA ALA A 262 -8.04 16.75 7.31
C ALA A 262 -7.86 16.93 8.83
N ALA A 263 -8.59 16.16 9.64
CA ALA A 263 -8.47 16.18 11.10
C ALA A 263 -7.06 15.76 11.59
N ALA A 264 -6.45 14.77 10.94
CA ALA A 264 -5.08 14.34 11.25
C ALA A 264 -4.06 15.45 10.95
N GLY A 265 -4.20 16.15 9.83
CA GLY A 265 -3.37 17.31 9.47
C GLY A 265 -3.50 18.46 10.46
N GLU A 266 -4.72 18.82 10.87
CA GLU A 266 -4.97 19.86 11.89
C GLU A 266 -4.31 19.51 13.23
N LYS A 267 -4.44 18.24 13.67
CA LYS A 267 -3.82 17.74 14.90
C LYS A 267 -2.29 17.79 14.82
N ALA A 268 -1.71 17.42 13.68
CA ALA A 268 -0.26 17.49 13.47
C ALA A 268 0.25 18.94 13.56
N ALA A 269 -0.44 19.88 12.91
CA ALA A 269 -0.09 21.30 12.95
C ALA A 269 -0.18 21.89 14.37
N ALA A 270 -1.22 21.54 15.13
CA ALA A 270 -1.39 21.98 16.52
C ALA A 270 -0.27 21.46 17.44
N ASN A 271 0.15 20.21 17.24
CA ASN A 271 1.25 19.61 18.00
C ASN A 271 2.59 20.30 17.69
N GLN A 272 2.86 20.61 16.41
CA GLN A 272 4.08 21.34 16.01
C GLN A 272 4.11 22.74 16.64
N ALA A 273 3.01 23.50 16.56
CA ALA A 273 2.93 24.83 17.19
C ALA A 273 3.19 24.78 18.71
N SER A 274 2.65 23.77 19.40
CA SER A 274 2.87 23.58 20.84
C SER A 274 4.33 23.22 21.17
N GLN A 275 5.02 22.46 20.29
CA GLN A 275 6.43 22.12 20.45
C GLN A 275 7.33 23.33 20.23
N ASP A 276 7.03 24.16 19.22
CA ASP A 276 7.79 25.38 18.92
C ASP A 276 7.65 26.42 20.04
N GLU A 277 6.46 26.58 20.62
CA GLU A 277 6.24 27.43 21.79
C GLU A 277 7.03 26.95 23.00
N ASN A 278 7.07 25.63 23.25
CA ASN A 278 7.79 25.06 24.39
C ASN A 278 9.32 25.10 24.19
N ALA A 279 9.80 24.92 22.95
CA ALA A 279 11.20 25.09 22.59
C ALA A 279 11.65 26.55 22.72
N THR A 280 10.80 27.51 22.32
CA THR A 280 11.05 28.95 22.48
C THR A 280 11.06 29.36 23.96
N ALA A 281 10.13 28.83 24.77
CA ALA A 281 10.13 29.06 26.22
C ALA A 281 11.37 28.48 26.92
N THR A 282 11.83 27.30 26.50
CA THR A 282 13.03 26.64 27.05
C THR A 282 14.33 27.36 26.63
N ALA A 283 14.40 27.87 25.39
CA ALA A 283 15.52 28.67 24.91
C ALA A 283 15.59 30.03 25.63
N THR A 284 14.45 30.66 25.92
CA THR A 284 14.39 31.93 26.66
C THR A 284 14.79 31.77 28.14
N ALA A 285 14.56 30.58 28.72
CA ALA A 285 14.96 30.26 30.09
C ALA A 285 16.44 29.89 30.26
N THR A 286 17.20 29.66 29.17
CA THR A 286 18.60 29.18 29.21
C THR A 286 19.62 30.23 28.75
N ALA A 287 19.22 31.48 28.56
CA ALA A 287 20.18 32.56 28.29
C ALA A 287 21.08 32.78 29.54
N PRO A 288 22.42 32.58 29.47
CA PRO A 288 23.28 32.81 30.60
C PRO A 288 23.40 34.32 30.85
N ALA A 289 23.13 34.74 32.08
CA ALA A 289 23.46 36.07 32.55
C ALA A 289 24.97 36.28 32.42
N SER A 290 25.36 37.18 31.53
CA SER A 290 26.73 37.69 31.41
C SER A 290 27.15 38.32 32.75
N ALA A 291 28.01 37.60 33.49
CA ALA A 291 28.68 38.10 34.68
C ALA A 291 29.95 38.85 34.26
N GLY A 292 30.12 40.04 34.84
CA GLY A 292 31.13 41.03 34.49
C GLY A 292 32.57 40.55 34.58
N GLU A 293 33.35 41.12 33.66
CA GLU A 293 34.79 41.04 33.50
C GLU A 293 35.52 41.80 34.63
N PRO A 294 36.52 41.20 35.32
CA PRO A 294 37.44 41.95 36.17
C PRO A 294 38.74 42.32 35.41
N PRO A 295 39.47 43.37 35.83
CA PRO A 295 40.51 43.99 35.03
C PRO A 295 41.83 43.21 35.05
N VAL A 296 42.51 43.25 33.91
CA VAL A 296 43.85 42.71 33.64
C VAL A 296 44.91 43.57 34.33
N ALA A 297 45.82 42.94 35.08
CA ALA A 297 47.07 43.56 35.55
C ALA A 297 48.26 42.59 35.36
N GLY A 298 49.27 43.06 34.63
CA GLY A 298 50.68 42.68 34.82
C GLY A 298 51.21 41.46 34.09
N ALA A 299 51.90 41.69 32.96
CA ALA A 299 53.05 40.85 32.54
C ALA A 299 54.28 41.20 33.41
N PRO A 300 55.27 40.30 33.57
CA PRO A 300 56.32 40.21 32.54
C PRO A 300 56.93 38.82 32.27
N GLU A 301 57.46 38.72 31.04
CA GLU A 301 58.71 38.08 30.60
C GLU A 301 58.89 36.54 30.58
N THR A 302 59.06 36.06 29.34
CA THR A 302 59.68 34.80 28.88
C THR A 302 61.20 34.81 29.12
N PRO A 303 61.87 33.63 29.14
CA PRO A 303 62.53 33.22 27.89
C PRO A 303 62.52 31.70 27.59
N ALA A 304 62.47 31.44 26.27
CA ALA A 304 63.05 30.35 25.46
C ALA A 304 63.33 28.96 26.08
N GLU A 305 62.96 27.87 25.40
CA GLU A 305 63.75 27.21 24.34
C GLU A 305 63.15 25.84 23.94
N ALA A 306 63.54 25.39 22.75
CA ALA A 306 63.58 24.01 22.24
C ALA A 306 62.43 23.53 21.35
N ALA A 307 62.77 23.53 20.06
CA ALA A 307 62.06 22.96 18.94
C ALA A 307 61.97 21.42 18.98
N VAL A 308 60.83 20.88 18.56
CA VAL A 308 60.75 19.52 18.01
C VAL A 308 59.89 19.53 16.74
N LYS A 309 60.51 19.07 15.66
CA LYS A 309 60.01 18.93 14.29
C LYS A 309 59.13 17.67 14.18
N PRO A 310 57.94 17.71 13.54
CA PRO A 310 57.22 16.48 13.22
C PRO A 310 57.80 15.82 11.96
N PRO A 311 57.92 14.48 11.91
CA PRO A 311 58.43 13.78 10.74
C PRO A 311 57.38 13.71 9.63
N ALA A 312 57.84 13.99 8.41
CA ALA A 312 57.15 13.68 7.17
C ALA A 312 57.06 12.15 6.97
N SER A 313 55.97 11.70 6.37
CA SER A 313 55.89 10.40 5.68
C SER A 313 55.56 10.63 4.21
N PRO A 314 56.05 9.77 3.31
CA PRO A 314 56.26 10.09 1.90
C PRO A 314 55.07 9.70 1.03
N GLY A 315 54.90 10.46 -0.06
CA GLY A 315 53.92 10.19 -1.11
C GLY A 315 54.37 9.13 -2.12
N ALA A 316 53.38 8.42 -2.67
CA ALA A 316 53.32 7.76 -3.99
C ALA A 316 51.88 7.22 -4.11
N THR A 317 51.14 7.23 -5.21
CA THR A 317 51.31 7.65 -6.60
C THR A 317 49.90 7.68 -7.20
N VAL A 318 49.74 8.47 -8.25
CA VAL A 318 48.52 8.68 -9.04
C VAL A 318 48.04 7.39 -9.73
N GLY A 319 46.72 7.20 -9.78
CA GLY A 319 46.05 6.48 -10.86
C GLY A 319 44.84 5.65 -10.41
N GLU A 320 43.63 6.20 -10.50
CA GLU A 320 42.52 5.59 -11.28
C GLU A 320 41.31 6.53 -11.37
N ALA A 321 40.68 6.54 -12.54
CA ALA A 321 39.52 7.37 -12.88
C ALA A 321 38.25 6.94 -12.11
N PRO A 322 37.27 7.85 -11.91
CA PRO A 322 36.01 7.45 -11.31
C PRO A 322 35.23 6.54 -12.25
N VAL A 323 34.86 5.35 -11.74
CA VAL A 323 33.94 4.41 -12.39
C VAL A 323 32.58 5.08 -12.54
N VAL A 324 32.23 5.42 -13.78
CA VAL A 324 30.88 5.80 -14.19
C VAL A 324 30.00 4.54 -14.06
N VAL A 325 29.25 4.44 -12.97
CA VAL A 325 28.16 3.48 -12.85
C VAL A 325 27.04 3.98 -13.75
N LYS A 326 26.89 3.35 -14.93
CA LYS A 326 25.73 3.53 -15.79
C LYS A 326 24.50 3.09 -15.01
N SER A 327 23.61 4.04 -14.73
CA SER A 327 22.27 3.80 -14.24
C SER A 327 21.52 2.88 -15.21
N GLN A 328 21.26 1.65 -14.78
CA GLN A 328 20.26 0.78 -15.40
C GLN A 328 18.86 1.17 -14.88
N PRO A 329 17.81 1.15 -15.71
CA PRO A 329 16.45 1.34 -15.25
C PRO A 329 16.03 0.17 -14.35
N ALA A 330 15.24 0.49 -13.33
CA ALA A 330 14.67 -0.46 -12.38
C ALA A 330 14.03 -1.66 -13.09
N ALA A 331 14.39 -2.86 -12.64
CA ALA A 331 13.78 -4.10 -13.10
C ALA A 331 12.28 -4.07 -12.79
N ALA A 332 11.46 -4.41 -13.78
CA ALA A 332 10.05 -4.69 -13.58
C ALA A 332 9.90 -5.85 -12.58
N ALA A 333 8.97 -5.71 -11.63
CA ALA A 333 8.53 -6.82 -10.79
C ALA A 333 8.09 -8.01 -11.66
N PRO A 334 8.31 -9.26 -11.23
CA PRO A 334 8.00 -10.44 -12.05
C PRO A 334 6.50 -10.50 -12.33
N GLN A 335 6.14 -10.24 -13.57
CA GLN A 335 4.79 -10.45 -14.08
C GLN A 335 4.58 -11.96 -14.19
N GLY A 336 3.62 -12.50 -13.45
CA GLY A 336 3.11 -13.86 -13.66
C GLY A 336 2.56 -13.96 -15.08
N SER A 337 3.30 -14.64 -15.97
CA SER A 337 2.86 -14.88 -17.32
C SER A 337 1.65 -15.83 -17.32
N LEU A 338 0.54 -15.38 -17.90
CA LEU A 338 -0.59 -16.22 -18.29
C LEU A 338 -0.13 -17.21 -19.38
N GLY A 339 0.43 -18.34 -18.94
CA GLY A 339 0.73 -19.48 -19.79
C GLY A 339 -0.48 -20.39 -19.91
N VAL A 340 -1.21 -20.28 -21.02
CA VAL A 340 -2.16 -21.32 -21.45
C VAL A 340 -1.35 -22.56 -21.84
N ALA A 341 -1.33 -23.58 -20.98
CA ALA A 341 -0.81 -24.89 -21.33
C ALA A 341 -1.91 -25.72 -22.01
N PRO A 342 -1.65 -26.32 -23.19
CA PRO A 342 -2.60 -27.23 -23.82
C PRO A 342 -2.59 -28.59 -23.13
N ALA A 343 -3.78 -29.16 -22.92
CA ALA A 343 -3.97 -30.49 -22.37
C ALA A 343 -3.31 -31.56 -23.25
N ALA A 344 -2.39 -32.33 -22.67
CA ALA A 344 -1.84 -33.53 -23.26
C ALA A 344 -2.89 -34.66 -23.19
N LEU A 345 -3.45 -35.05 -24.34
CA LEU A 345 -4.21 -36.28 -24.48
C LEU A 345 -3.26 -37.41 -24.87
N SER A 346 -3.15 -38.36 -23.95
CA SER A 346 -2.41 -39.61 -24.03
C SER A 346 -2.93 -40.54 -25.13
N ASN A 347 -1.96 -41.17 -25.81
CA ASN A 347 -2.12 -42.17 -26.87
C ASN A 347 -2.96 -43.40 -26.47
N LEU A 348 -3.90 -43.78 -27.35
CA LEU A 348 -4.36 -45.17 -27.47
C LEU A 348 -4.69 -45.48 -28.95
N PRO A 349 -4.16 -46.56 -29.55
CA PRO A 349 -4.48 -46.95 -30.91
C PRO A 349 -5.58 -48.03 -30.91
N LEU A 350 -6.64 -47.86 -31.71
CA LEU A 350 -7.40 -49.02 -32.18
C LEU A 350 -7.95 -48.80 -33.59
N ARG A 351 -7.57 -49.74 -34.45
CA ARG A 351 -7.91 -49.86 -35.86
C ARG A 351 -9.27 -50.56 -36.03
N ILE A 352 -9.95 -50.17 -37.12
CA ILE A 352 -10.99 -50.91 -37.89
C ILE A 352 -12.42 -50.91 -37.31
N ALA A 353 -13.32 -50.20 -38.00
CA ALA A 353 -14.55 -50.78 -38.55
C ALA A 353 -15.12 -49.86 -39.66
N LEU A 354 -15.29 -50.42 -40.86
CA LEU A 354 -16.12 -49.89 -41.94
C LEU A 354 -17.59 -49.80 -41.48
N LEU A 355 -18.33 -48.78 -41.93
CA LEU A 355 -19.51 -48.95 -42.78
C LEU A 355 -20.24 -47.61 -43.05
N ALA A 356 -20.33 -47.30 -44.35
CA ALA A 356 -21.46 -46.75 -45.08
C ALA A 356 -22.34 -45.64 -44.46
N GLY A 357 -22.44 -44.51 -45.17
CA GLY A 357 -23.50 -43.53 -44.96
C GLY A 357 -23.26 -42.26 -45.76
N ALA A 358 -23.49 -42.33 -47.06
CA ALA A 358 -23.39 -41.21 -47.99
C ALA A 358 -24.39 -40.08 -47.67
N VAL A 359 -24.14 -38.96 -48.34
CA VAL A 359 -25.08 -37.94 -48.85
C VAL A 359 -24.95 -36.54 -48.21
N PHE A 360 -24.70 -35.58 -49.11
CA PHE A 360 -24.81 -34.11 -49.06
C PHE A 360 -23.55 -33.27 -48.78
N ILE A 361 -22.74 -33.08 -49.84
CA ILE A 361 -21.97 -31.85 -50.08
C ILE A 361 -22.30 -31.32 -51.49
N ALA A 362 -22.45 -29.99 -51.56
CA ALA A 362 -22.43 -29.11 -52.74
C ALA A 362 -23.67 -29.19 -53.66
N ALA A 363 -24.21 -28.10 -54.19
CA ALA A 363 -23.64 -26.79 -54.51
C ALA A 363 -24.79 -25.75 -54.59
N LEU A 364 -24.49 -24.45 -54.42
CA LEU A 364 -24.42 -23.51 -55.55
C LEU A 364 -24.17 -22.08 -55.03
N SER A 365 -22.94 -21.62 -55.19
CA SER A 365 -22.64 -20.21 -55.31
C SER A 365 -23.09 -19.76 -56.71
N PHE A 366 -24.19 -19.01 -56.84
CA PHE A 366 -24.36 -18.12 -58.00
C PHE A 366 -25.28 -16.93 -57.67
N ARG A 367 -24.61 -15.82 -57.32
CA ARG A 367 -24.85 -14.44 -57.75
C ARG A 367 -26.30 -14.02 -58.07
N LEU A 368 -26.80 -13.08 -57.27
CA LEU A 368 -27.03 -11.69 -57.69
C LEU A 368 -27.23 -11.49 -59.21
N LEU A 369 -28.49 -11.42 -59.66
CA LEU A 369 -29.02 -10.47 -60.66
C LEU A 369 -30.48 -10.86 -61.01
N ARG A 370 -31.38 -9.86 -60.95
CA ARG A 370 -32.86 -9.90 -61.13
C ARG A 370 -33.59 -10.30 -59.83
N ARG A 371 -34.37 -9.45 -59.17
CA ARG A 371 -35.17 -8.29 -59.59
C ARG A 371 -35.18 -7.22 -58.52
#